data_AF-A0A4Y2MVH1-F1
#
_entry.id   AF-A0A4Y2MVH1-F1
#
_cell.length_a   1.000
_cell.length_b   1.000
_cell.length_c   1.000
_cell.angle_alpha   90.00
_cell.angle_beta   90.00
_cell.angle_gamma   90.00
#
_symmetry.space_group_name_H-M   'P 1'
#
loop_
_entity.id
_entity.type
_entity.pdbx_description
1 polymer ?
#
loop_
_entity_poly.entity_id
_entity_poly.type
_entity_poly.pdbx_seq_one_letter_code
_entity_poly.pdbx_strand_id
1 'polypeptide(L)'
;MQTRNKGQSTAGVTERDVSLGGADLWLLNNCPGHPSAELCTDDDEISAMFLLPNTTALIQPTDHNAIQNIKLGYRKLILTNNLNDPVHNENLEKTIKNVN
;
A
#
# COMPACT_ATOMS: atom_id res chain seq x y z
N MET A 1 39.30 14.91 -32.35
CA MET A 1 38.71 13.79 -33.11
C MET A 1 39.32 12.50 -32.61
N GLN A 2 38.54 11.66 -31.93
CA GLN A 2 38.96 10.29 -31.62
C GLN A 2 37.73 9.40 -31.70
N THR A 3 37.80 8.43 -32.60
CA THR A 3 36.71 7.54 -33.00
C THR A 3 36.66 6.33 -32.05
N ARG A 4 35.46 5.95 -31.61
CA ARG A 4 35.24 4.74 -30.80
C ARG A 4 34.41 3.74 -31.61
N ASN A 5 35.00 2.57 -31.82
CA ASN A 5 34.52 1.47 -32.66
C ASN A 5 33.20 0.86 -32.15
N LYS A 6 32.36 0.37 -33.09
CA LYS A 6 31.17 -0.45 -32.82
C LYS A 6 31.49 -1.94 -32.92
N GLY A 7 31.00 -2.70 -31.94
CA GLY A 7 30.30 -3.98 -32.13
C GLY A 7 31.09 -5.26 -31.87
N GLN A 8 30.70 -6.01 -30.84
CA GLN A 8 30.17 -7.37 -31.02
C GLN A 8 29.43 -7.86 -29.76
N SER A 9 28.27 -8.45 -30.02
CA SER A 9 27.24 -8.91 -29.09
C SER A 9 27.51 -10.35 -28.66
N THR A 10 27.48 -10.63 -27.35
CA THR A 10 27.31 -11.98 -26.81
C THR A 10 26.16 -11.98 -25.82
N ALA A 11 25.23 -12.91 -26.04
CA ALA A 11 23.98 -13.05 -25.33
C ALA A 11 24.20 -13.44 -23.86
N GLY A 12 23.94 -12.51 -22.96
CA GLY A 12 23.56 -12.80 -21.58
C GLY A 12 22.12 -12.32 -21.41
N VAL A 13 21.24 -13.21 -20.95
CA VAL A 13 19.93 -12.80 -20.42
C VAL A 13 20.24 -11.96 -19.19
N THR A 14 20.36 -10.65 -19.41
CA THR A 14 20.33 -9.66 -18.35
C THR A 14 18.87 -9.58 -17.94
N GLU A 15 18.58 -9.99 -16.71
CA GLU A 15 17.42 -9.47 -16.01
C GLU A 15 17.45 -7.97 -16.26
N ARG A 16 16.45 -7.47 -16.98
CA ARG A 16 16.29 -6.04 -17.15
C ARG A 16 15.85 -5.57 -15.78
N ASP A 17 16.81 -5.24 -14.93
CA ASP A 17 16.61 -4.19 -13.95
C ASP A 17 16.23 -2.97 -14.78
N VAL A 18 14.92 -2.81 -14.95
CA VAL A 18 14.34 -1.53 -15.31
C VAL A 18 14.59 -0.68 -14.08
N SER A 19 15.81 -0.12 -14.00
CA SER A 19 16.06 1.04 -13.16
C SER A 19 15.15 2.12 -13.73
N LEU A 20 13.96 2.24 -13.14
CA LEU A 20 13.19 3.46 -13.17
C LEU A 20 14.05 4.49 -12.44
N GLY A 21 15.02 5.09 -13.13
CA GLY A 21 15.60 6.36 -12.70
C GLY A 21 14.54 7.44 -12.89
N GLY A 22 13.47 7.37 -12.10
CA GLY A 22 12.25 8.12 -12.31
C GLY A 22 11.52 8.35 -10.99
N ALA A 23 11.07 9.58 -10.83
CA ALA A 23 10.38 10.09 -9.65
C ALA A 23 9.28 9.14 -9.13
N ASP A 24 9.26 8.93 -7.82
CA ASP A 24 8.19 8.22 -7.12
C ASP A 24 6.90 9.06 -7.14
N LEU A 25 5.77 8.43 -7.46
CA LEU A 25 4.47 9.08 -7.50
C LEU A 25 3.58 8.61 -6.33
N TRP A 26 3.10 9.57 -5.56
CA TRP A 26 2.20 9.36 -4.42
C TRP A 26 0.77 9.77 -4.80
N LEU A 27 -0.17 8.83 -4.74
CA LEU A 27 -1.58 9.11 -4.95
C LEU A 27 -2.28 9.39 -3.62
N LEU A 28 -2.67 10.64 -3.40
CA LEU A 28 -3.33 11.09 -2.17
C LEU A 28 -4.85 11.18 -2.34
N ASN A 29 -5.56 10.98 -1.23
CA ASN A 29 -6.99 11.28 -1.19
C ASN A 29 -7.21 12.80 -1.10
N ASN A 30 -8.41 13.27 -1.45
CA ASN A 30 -8.73 14.69 -1.41
C ASN A 30 -9.25 15.16 -0.03
N CYS A 31 -8.69 14.62 1.07
CA CYS A 31 -9.05 15.05 2.42
C CYS A 31 -8.74 16.55 2.59
N PRO A 32 -9.66 17.36 3.16
CA PRO A 32 -9.48 18.82 3.29
C PRO A 32 -8.32 19.22 4.22
N GLY A 33 -7.74 18.26 4.95
CA GLY A 33 -6.52 18.48 5.74
C GLY A 33 -5.24 18.48 4.90
N HIS A 34 -5.29 18.08 3.62
CA HIS A 34 -4.14 18.16 2.73
C HIS A 34 -3.93 19.60 2.23
N PRO A 35 -2.67 20.02 2.01
CA PRO A 35 -2.40 21.30 1.37
C PRO A 35 -2.97 21.32 -0.05
N SER A 36 -3.51 22.45 -0.48
CA SER A 36 -4.14 22.60 -1.81
C SER A 36 -3.15 22.78 -2.97
N ALA A 37 -1.84 22.79 -2.69
CA ALA A 37 -0.79 22.96 -3.68
C ALA A 37 -0.31 21.60 -4.22
N GLU A 38 0.23 21.60 -5.43
CA GLU A 38 0.98 20.47 -5.98
C GLU A 38 2.19 20.19 -5.09
N LEU A 39 2.39 18.92 -4.71
CA LEU A 39 3.44 18.52 -3.78
C LEU A 39 4.51 17.78 -4.57
N CYS A 40 5.66 18.40 -4.74
CA CYS A 40 6.89 17.75 -5.18
C CYS A 40 8.01 18.06 -4.19
N THR A 41 9.03 17.20 -4.17
CA THR A 41 10.28 17.47 -3.46
C THR A 41 11.17 18.39 -4.30
N ASP A 42 12.10 19.12 -3.66
CA ASP A 42 12.99 20.08 -4.36
C ASP A 42 13.90 19.42 -5.41
N ASP A 43 14.14 18.11 -5.27
CA ASP A 43 14.92 17.29 -6.20
C ASP A 43 14.05 16.59 -7.27
N ASP A 44 12.74 16.82 -7.27
CA ASP A 44 11.74 16.19 -8.14
C ASP A 44 11.73 14.64 -8.08
N GLU A 45 12.35 14.04 -7.06
CA GLU A 45 12.40 12.59 -6.87
C GLU A 45 11.08 12.03 -6.35
N ILE A 46 10.24 12.85 -5.71
CA ILE A 46 8.91 12.47 -5.24
C ILE A 46 7.89 13.52 -5.67
N SER A 47 6.82 13.06 -6.30
CA SER A 47 5.66 13.87 -6.67
C SER A 47 4.39 13.29 -6.06
N ALA A 48 3.41 14.13 -5.74
CA ALA A 48 2.10 13.69 -5.27
C ALA A 48 0.96 14.28 -6.10
N MET A 49 -0.03 13.45 -6.38
CA MET A 49 -1.25 13.83 -7.09
C MET A 49 -2.47 13.48 -6.27
N PHE A 50 -3.50 14.33 -6.35
CA PHE A 50 -4.78 14.08 -5.71
C PHE A 50 -5.71 13.26 -6.60
N LEU A 51 -6.35 12.27 -6.00
CA LEU A 51 -7.37 11.47 -6.67
C LEU A 51 -8.64 12.30 -6.95
N LEU A 52 -9.34 11.95 -8.03
CA LEU A 52 -10.65 12.50 -8.34
C LEU A 52 -11.64 12.16 -7.20
N PRO A 53 -12.61 13.04 -6.88
CA PRO A 53 -13.61 12.75 -5.86
C PRO A 53 -14.27 11.39 -6.07
N ASN A 54 -14.52 10.68 -4.96
CA ASN A 54 -15.18 9.37 -4.92
C ASN A 54 -14.42 8.20 -5.59
N THR A 55 -13.15 8.37 -5.96
CA THR A 55 -12.35 7.27 -6.55
C THR A 55 -11.40 6.61 -5.56
N THR A 56 -11.19 7.21 -4.38
CA THR A 56 -10.24 6.72 -3.36
C THR A 56 -10.48 5.25 -3.02
N ALA A 57 -11.73 4.86 -2.73
CA ALA A 57 -12.06 3.49 -2.37
C ALA A 57 -11.78 2.45 -3.48
N LEU A 58 -11.74 2.87 -4.74
CA LEU A 58 -11.49 2.01 -5.90
C LEU A 58 -10.01 1.90 -6.26
N ILE A 59 -9.23 2.93 -5.94
CA ILE A 59 -7.83 3.05 -6.38
C ILE A 59 -6.89 2.70 -5.23
N GLN A 60 -7.24 3.10 -4.00
CA GLN A 60 -6.37 2.92 -2.85
C GLN A 60 -6.46 1.49 -2.32
N PRO A 61 -5.33 0.74 -2.27
CA PRO A 61 -5.30 -0.61 -1.70
C PRO A 61 -5.77 -0.65 -0.25
N THR A 62 -5.58 0.47 0.46
CA THR A 62 -5.97 0.67 1.86
C THR A 62 -7.46 0.42 2.08
N ASP A 63 -8.30 0.94 1.18
CA ASP A 63 -9.76 0.87 1.28
C ASP A 63 -10.34 -0.46 0.80
N HIS A 64 -9.63 -1.21 -0.06
CA HIS A 64 -10.11 -2.49 -0.57
C HIS A 64 -10.04 -3.64 0.43
N ASN A 65 -8.87 -3.89 1.04
CA ASN A 65 -8.71 -5.04 1.93
C ASN A 65 -7.78 -4.78 3.11
N ALA A 66 -6.87 -3.81 3.02
CA ALA A 66 -5.91 -3.57 4.09
C ALA A 66 -6.63 -3.20 5.40
N ILE A 67 -7.56 -2.23 5.35
CA ILE A 67 -8.34 -1.84 6.53
C ILE A 67 -9.18 -3.01 7.05
N GLN A 68 -9.82 -3.79 6.18
CA GLN A 68 -10.63 -4.94 6.60
C GLN A 68 -9.78 -5.98 7.34
N ASN A 69 -8.62 -6.32 6.80
CA ASN A 69 -7.71 -7.29 7.43
C ASN A 69 -7.18 -6.80 8.77
N ILE A 70 -6.83 -5.51 8.87
CA ILE A 70 -6.40 -4.90 10.13
C ILE A 70 -7.53 -4.97 11.16
N LYS A 71 -8.76 -4.61 10.78
CA LYS A 71 -9.95 -4.70 11.66
C LYS A 71 -10.20 -6.14 12.10
N LEU A 72 -10.07 -7.11 11.21
CA LEU A 72 -10.24 -8.53 11.53
C LEU A 72 -9.17 -9.02 12.49
N GLY A 73 -7.90 -8.65 12.26
CA GLY A 73 -6.79 -8.95 13.15
C GLY A 73 -7.01 -8.39 14.56
N TYR A 74 -7.47 -7.14 14.65
CA TYR A 74 -7.78 -6.49 15.92
C TYR A 74 -8.95 -7.18 16.66
N ARG A 75 -10.02 -7.55 15.94
CA ARG A 75 -11.14 -8.33 16.52
C ARG A 75 -10.67 -9.67 17.07
N LYS A 76 -9.82 -10.40 16.33
CA LYS A 76 -9.22 -11.66 16.78
C LYS A 76 -8.38 -11.46 18.04
N LEU A 77 -7.56 -10.42 18.08
CA LEU A 77 -6.71 -10.10 19.24
C LEU A 77 -7.55 -9.82 20.49
N ILE A 78 -8.54 -8.93 20.39
CA ILE A 78 -9.46 -8.64 21.51
C ILE A 78 -10.13 -9.91 21.97
N LEU A 79 -10.65 -10.69 21.03
CA LEU A 79 -11.33 -11.94 21.35
C LEU A 79 -10.39 -12.83 22.14
N THR A 80 -9.24 -13.23 21.58
CA THR A 80 -8.26 -14.10 22.26
C THR A 80 -7.90 -13.61 23.66
N ASN A 81 -7.70 -12.31 23.85
CA ASN A 81 -7.41 -11.74 25.17
C ASN A 81 -8.57 -11.93 26.18
N ASN A 82 -9.82 -11.81 25.74
CA ASN A 82 -10.99 -12.07 26.58
C ASN A 82 -11.24 -13.57 26.80
N LEU A 83 -10.84 -14.46 25.89
CA LEU A 83 -11.06 -15.92 26.02
C LEU A 83 -10.07 -16.61 26.94
N ASN A 84 -8.89 -16.01 27.11
CA ASN A 84 -7.91 -16.47 28.08
C ASN A 84 -8.34 -16.14 29.52
N ASP A 85 -9.46 -15.45 29.73
CA ASP A 85 -10.10 -15.27 31.02
C ASP A 85 -10.91 -16.54 31.38
N PRO A 86 -10.57 -17.27 32.46
CA PRO A 86 -11.18 -18.56 32.80
C PRO A 86 -12.68 -18.51 33.12
N VAL A 87 -13.30 -17.32 33.18
CA VAL A 87 -14.67 -17.13 33.65
C VAL A 87 -15.75 -17.25 32.55
N HIS A 88 -15.43 -17.17 31.25
CA HIS A 88 -16.44 -17.09 30.17
C HIS A 88 -16.15 -17.98 28.94
N ASN A 89 -16.62 -19.24 28.96
CA ASN A 89 -16.34 -20.25 27.92
C ASN A 89 -17.58 -20.59 27.04
N GLU A 90 -18.79 -20.66 27.59
CA GLU A 90 -19.89 -21.41 26.96
C GLU A 90 -20.69 -20.69 25.84
N ASN A 91 -20.70 -19.35 25.80
CA ASN A 91 -21.36 -18.59 24.71
C ASN A 91 -20.43 -18.27 23.52
N LEU A 92 -19.19 -18.72 23.61
CA LEU A 92 -18.10 -18.24 22.78
C LEU A 92 -18.18 -18.74 21.34
N GLU A 93 -18.45 -20.03 21.15
CA GLU A 93 -18.43 -20.67 19.83
C GLU A 93 -19.45 -20.06 18.86
N LYS A 94 -20.55 -19.52 19.40
CA LYS A 94 -21.59 -18.79 18.65
C LYS A 94 -21.12 -17.39 18.25
N THR A 95 -20.43 -16.69 19.15
CA THR A 95 -19.89 -15.35 18.88
C THR A 95 -18.77 -15.40 17.83
N ILE A 96 -17.90 -16.42 17.87
CA ILE A 96 -16.80 -16.59 16.90
C ILE A 96 -17.33 -16.82 15.47
N LYS A 97 -18.41 -17.60 15.32
CA LYS A 97 -19.02 -17.90 14.01
C LYS A 97 -19.61 -16.66 13.32
N ASN A 98 -19.88 -15.59 14.06
CA ASN A 98 -20.48 -14.35 13.55
C ASN A 98 -19.46 -13.22 13.25
N VAL A 99 -18.16 -13.44 13.47
CA VAL A 99 -17.11 -12.42 13.29
C VAL A 99 -16.57 -12.35 11.84
N ASN A 100 -16.98 -13.27 10.96
CA ASN A 100 -16.59 -13.32 9.55
C ASN A 100 -17.66 -12.72 8.63
#